data_AF-A0A530KMF8-F1
#
_entry.id   AF-A0A530KMF8-F1
#
_cell.length_a   1.000
_cell.length_b   1.000
_cell.length_c   1.000
_cell.angle_alpha   90.00
_cell.angle_beta   90.00
_cell.angle_gamma   90.00
#
_symmetry.space_group_name_H-M   'P 1'
#
loop_
_entity.id
_entity.type
_entity.pdbx_description
1 polymer ?
#
loop_
_entity_poly.entity_id
_entity_poly.type
_entity_poly.pdbx_seq_one_letter_code
_entity_poly.pdbx_strand_id
1 'polypeptide(L)'
;MTDATKLWVNVVLQATQDALRDKHERVWFRLSNADFIEVCSLADLDPEAVIDRATDAFRRSDSAERDGVMPGSKLKGRATKPAAKYQHDGKSLTIAEWSRLTGIKNSTIRTRLKVGCSIADALDVTRRKATLHSVNGVSKPLSEWASEHGLTYHALARRLKLGMPLHHALCRGSQRGGRKAVLHTINGTSKTHAEWAAHIGISSDALHQRIHSGHTMAEAVALGGKHQGRKTRRPKISTPGVVSNLPIGSGTGGGSVARDRAEIEFSANPEKTSP
;
A
#
# COMPACT_ATOMS: atom_id res chain seq x y z
N MET A 1 -7.72 5.51 24.71
CA MET A 1 -9.17 5.72 24.52
C MET A 1 -9.92 4.89 25.53
N THR A 2 -10.49 5.55 26.53
CA THR A 2 -11.33 4.94 27.57
C THR A 2 -12.74 4.73 27.02
N ASP A 3 -13.54 3.88 27.66
CA ASP A 3 -14.91 3.61 27.21
C ASP A 3 -15.79 4.89 27.24
N ALA A 4 -15.52 5.77 28.21
CA ALA A 4 -16.11 7.10 28.32
C ALA A 4 -15.80 8.00 27.10
N THR A 5 -14.55 8.06 26.63
CA THR A 5 -14.20 8.87 25.44
C THR A 5 -14.95 8.40 24.18
N LYS A 6 -15.19 7.09 24.03
CA LYS A 6 -15.92 6.55 22.87
C LYS A 6 -17.39 6.96 22.86
N LEU A 7 -18.03 7.04 24.03
CA LEU A 7 -19.41 7.50 24.15
C LEU A 7 -19.54 8.93 23.64
N TRP A 8 -18.65 9.84 24.06
CA TRP A 8 -18.68 11.24 23.63
C TRP A 8 -18.33 11.42 22.15
N VAL A 9 -17.41 10.62 21.60
CA VAL A 9 -17.17 10.58 20.15
C VAL A 9 -18.45 10.16 19.39
N ASN A 10 -19.19 9.18 19.90
CA ASN A 10 -20.45 8.75 19.28
C ASN A 10 -21.52 9.85 19.35
N VAL A 11 -21.56 10.64 20.42
CA VAL A 11 -22.46 11.81 20.53
C VAL A 11 -22.15 12.83 19.43
N VAL A 12 -20.87 13.16 19.22
CA VAL A 12 -20.46 14.07 18.13
C VAL A 12 -20.82 13.52 16.76
N LEU A 13 -20.61 12.21 16.54
CA LEU A 13 -21.00 11.55 15.28
C LEU A 13 -22.51 11.58 15.06
N GLN A 14 -23.31 11.35 16.11
CA GLN A 14 -24.76 11.39 16.05
C GLN A 14 -25.25 12.81 15.73
N ALA A 15 -24.76 13.82 16.45
CA ALA A 15 -25.05 15.23 16.17
C ALA A 15 -24.67 15.62 14.73
N THR A 16 -23.58 15.06 14.19
CA THR A 16 -23.19 15.29 12.79
C THR A 16 -24.19 14.69 11.81
N GLN A 17 -24.73 13.51 12.11
CA GLN A 17 -25.78 12.87 11.29
C GLN A 17 -27.10 13.64 11.36
N ASP A 18 -27.47 14.13 12.53
CA ASP A 18 -28.67 14.92 12.73
C ASP A 18 -28.57 16.26 11.97
N ALA A 19 -27.40 16.91 12.01
CA ALA A 19 -27.08 18.11 11.24
C ALA A 19 -26.96 17.92 9.71
N LEU A 20 -26.76 16.68 9.26
CA LEU A 20 -26.86 16.31 7.85
C LEU A 20 -28.31 16.09 7.41
N ARG A 21 -29.21 15.69 8.33
CA ARG A 21 -30.64 15.50 8.06
C ARG A 21 -31.43 16.80 8.16
N ASP A 22 -31.14 17.60 9.18
CA ASP A 22 -31.75 18.89 9.43
C ASP A 22 -30.68 20.00 9.51
N LYS A 23 -30.82 21.01 8.65
CA LYS A 23 -29.86 22.12 8.59
C LYS A 23 -29.92 23.02 9.82
N HIS A 24 -31.02 23.00 10.59
CA HIS A 24 -31.15 23.76 11.84
C HIS A 24 -30.19 23.26 12.92
N GLU A 25 -29.92 21.96 12.97
CA GLU A 25 -29.03 21.34 13.98
C GLU A 25 -27.54 21.70 13.78
N ARG A 26 -27.18 22.27 12.61
CA ARG A 26 -25.82 22.76 12.35
C ARG A 26 -25.41 23.90 13.30
N VAL A 27 -26.37 24.57 13.92
CA VAL A 27 -26.12 25.64 14.92
C VAL A 27 -25.40 25.10 16.16
N TRP A 28 -25.54 23.80 16.47
CA TRP A 28 -24.85 23.17 17.59
C TRP A 28 -23.32 23.18 17.42
N PHE A 29 -22.82 23.09 16.17
CA PHE A 29 -21.40 23.10 15.82
C PHE A 29 -20.82 24.53 15.77
N ARG A 30 -20.83 25.23 16.91
CA ARG A 30 -20.24 26.57 17.05
C ARG A 30 -19.33 26.62 18.27
N LEU A 31 -18.23 27.36 18.16
CA LEU A 31 -17.32 27.59 19.29
C LEU A 31 -17.97 28.40 20.43
N SER A 32 -19.08 29.10 20.15
CA SER A 32 -19.88 29.81 21.15
C SER A 32 -20.80 28.91 21.97
N ASN A 33 -20.98 27.64 21.57
CA ASN A 33 -21.87 26.71 22.24
C ASN A 33 -21.10 25.93 23.33
N ALA A 34 -21.42 26.20 24.60
CA ALA A 34 -20.74 25.58 25.73
C ALA A 34 -20.86 24.05 25.73
N ASP A 35 -22.05 23.52 25.42
CA ASP A 35 -22.33 22.08 25.40
C ASP A 35 -21.47 21.35 24.37
N PHE A 36 -21.25 21.96 23.20
CA PHE A 36 -20.39 21.41 22.16
C PHE A 36 -18.92 21.35 22.61
N ILE A 37 -18.42 22.43 23.22
CA ILE A 37 -17.04 22.49 23.74
C ILE A 37 -16.82 21.44 24.83
N GLU A 38 -17.80 21.27 25.74
CA GLU A 38 -17.74 20.26 26.79
C GLU A 38 -17.71 18.84 26.21
N VAL A 39 -18.59 18.53 25.26
CA VAL A 39 -18.61 17.22 24.58
C VAL A 39 -17.30 16.93 23.85
N CYS A 40 -16.72 17.92 23.16
CA CYS A 40 -15.43 17.76 22.50
C CYS A 40 -14.28 17.53 23.50
N SER A 41 -14.27 18.26 24.62
CA SER A 41 -13.31 18.07 25.71
C SER A 41 -13.39 16.65 26.30
N LEU A 42 -14.61 16.16 26.58
CA LEU A 42 -14.84 14.81 27.10
C LEU A 42 -14.53 13.70 26.08
N ALA A 43 -14.59 14.02 24.78
CA ALA A 43 -14.22 13.13 23.69
C ALA A 43 -12.71 13.12 23.38
N ASP A 44 -11.91 13.98 24.02
CA ASP A 44 -10.50 14.21 23.70
C ASP A 44 -10.32 14.64 22.23
N LEU A 45 -11.21 15.52 21.77
CA LEU A 45 -11.26 16.08 20.42
C LEU A 45 -11.07 17.60 20.46
N ASP A 46 -10.31 18.11 19.49
CA ASP A 46 -10.20 19.54 19.25
C ASP A 46 -11.51 20.09 18.64
N PRO A 47 -12.23 21.00 19.33
CA PRO A 47 -13.48 21.56 18.83
C PRO A 47 -13.37 22.23 17.47
N GLU A 48 -12.25 22.92 17.18
CA GLU A 48 -12.05 23.59 15.89
C GLU A 48 -11.94 22.56 14.76
N ALA A 49 -11.10 21.53 14.95
CA ALA A 49 -10.97 20.44 13.98
C ALA A 49 -12.28 19.67 13.75
N VAL A 50 -13.14 19.56 14.76
CA VAL A 50 -14.47 18.95 14.63
C VAL A 50 -15.39 19.84 13.80
N ILE A 51 -15.42 21.15 14.06
CA ILE A 51 -16.22 22.12 13.28
C ILE A 51 -15.79 22.11 11.81
N ASP A 52 -14.50 22.14 11.52
CA ASP A 52 -13.99 22.12 10.14
C ASP A 52 -14.46 20.87 9.39
N ARG A 53 -14.29 19.70 10.00
CA ARG A 53 -14.72 18.42 9.41
C ARG A 53 -16.23 18.35 9.23
N ALA A 54 -17.00 18.83 10.20
CA ALA A 54 -18.46 18.89 10.12
C ALA A 54 -18.90 19.84 8.99
N THR A 55 -18.30 21.02 8.91
CA THR A 55 -18.55 22.02 7.85
C THR A 55 -18.25 21.46 6.46
N ASP A 56 -17.13 20.75 6.30
CA ASP A 56 -16.80 20.09 5.03
C ASP A 56 -17.75 18.93 4.70
N ALA A 57 -18.28 18.22 5.70
CA ALA A 57 -19.35 17.24 5.48
C ALA A 57 -20.66 17.91 5.04
N PHE A 58 -21.05 19.01 5.66
CA PHE A 58 -22.23 19.79 5.28
C PHE A 58 -22.12 20.35 3.86
N ARG A 59 -20.98 20.95 3.50
CA ARG A 59 -20.70 21.46 2.14
C ARG A 59 -20.82 20.37 1.08
N ARG A 60 -20.31 19.16 1.36
CA ARG A 60 -20.43 18.01 0.46
C ARG A 60 -21.88 17.56 0.31
N SER A 61 -22.65 17.53 1.40
CA SER A 61 -24.08 17.21 1.37
C SER A 61 -24.88 18.23 0.56
N ASP A 62 -24.68 19.53 0.83
CA ASP A 62 -25.37 20.62 0.13
C ASP A 62 -25.00 20.65 -1.37
N SER A 63 -23.75 20.32 -1.72
CA SER A 63 -23.35 20.19 -3.12
C SER A 63 -24.01 18.98 -3.79
N ALA A 64 -24.08 17.85 -3.10
CA ALA A 64 -24.75 16.66 -3.59
C ALA A 64 -26.26 16.88 -3.77
N GLU A 65 -26.93 17.59 -2.86
CA GLU A 65 -28.34 18.02 -3.00
C GLU A 65 -28.56 18.87 -4.24
N ARG A 66 -27.70 19.88 -4.49
CA ARG A 66 -27.77 20.72 -5.70
C ARG A 66 -27.59 19.93 -6.98
N ASP A 67 -26.70 18.94 -6.98
CA ASP A 67 -26.42 18.08 -8.12
C ASP A 67 -27.45 16.94 -8.29
N GLY A 68 -28.48 16.87 -7.43
CA GLY A 68 -29.49 15.81 -7.44
C GLY A 68 -28.98 14.44 -7.00
N VAL A 69 -27.82 14.38 -6.34
CA VAL A 69 -27.20 13.17 -5.81
C VAL A 69 -27.56 13.03 -4.33
N MET A 70 -28.60 12.24 -4.04
CA MET A 70 -29.05 11.99 -2.66
C MET A 70 -27.93 11.39 -1.78
N PRO A 71 -27.59 12.00 -0.62
CA PRO A 71 -26.63 11.43 0.32
C PRO A 71 -27.28 10.25 1.06
N GLY A 72 -26.73 9.05 0.85
CA GLY A 72 -27.24 7.80 1.44
C GLY A 72 -27.66 6.75 0.42
N SER A 73 -27.64 7.05 -0.88
CA SER A 73 -27.68 5.98 -1.88
C SER A 73 -26.35 5.22 -1.80
N LYS A 74 -26.36 4.02 -1.21
CA LYS A 74 -25.32 3.00 -1.46
C LYS A 74 -25.04 3.08 -2.95
N LEU A 75 -23.82 3.46 -3.34
CA LEU A 75 -23.34 3.52 -4.72
C LEU A 75 -24.11 2.51 -5.55
N LYS A 76 -25.12 2.98 -6.29
CA LYS A 76 -25.97 2.09 -7.10
C LYS A 76 -25.00 1.52 -8.10
N GLY A 77 -24.58 0.28 -7.86
CA GLY A 77 -23.58 -0.40 -8.67
C GLY A 77 -23.97 -0.16 -10.12
N ARG A 78 -23.03 0.42 -10.89
CA ARG A 78 -23.12 0.69 -12.33
C ARG A 78 -24.13 -0.25 -12.95
N ALA A 79 -25.27 0.26 -13.44
CA ALA A 79 -26.38 -0.52 -13.97
C ALA A 79 -25.85 -1.78 -14.67
N THR A 80 -25.87 -2.91 -13.96
CA THR A 80 -25.25 -4.13 -14.48
C THR A 80 -26.16 -4.56 -15.60
N LYS A 81 -25.63 -4.57 -16.83
CA LYS A 81 -26.34 -5.11 -17.99
C LYS A 81 -27.06 -6.41 -17.59
N PRO A 82 -28.32 -6.61 -18.00
CA PRO A 82 -29.08 -7.80 -17.61
C PRO A 82 -28.23 -9.05 -17.89
N ALA A 83 -28.14 -9.94 -16.91
CA ALA A 83 -27.30 -11.12 -17.02
C ALA A 83 -27.77 -11.97 -18.21
N ALA A 84 -26.85 -12.26 -19.13
CA ALA A 84 -27.15 -13.12 -20.27
C ALA A 84 -27.68 -14.49 -19.81
N LYS A 85 -28.79 -14.92 -20.41
CA LYS A 85 -29.38 -16.24 -20.22
C LYS A 85 -28.88 -17.18 -21.31
N TYR A 86 -28.67 -18.45 -20.93
CA TYR A 86 -28.18 -19.50 -21.81
C TYR A 86 -29.18 -20.66 -21.79
N GLN A 87 -29.58 -21.10 -22.98
CA GLN A 87 -30.55 -22.16 -23.16
C GLN A 87 -29.86 -23.52 -23.30
N HIS A 88 -30.23 -24.47 -22.44
CA HIS A 88 -29.76 -25.85 -22.48
C HIS A 88 -30.80 -26.77 -21.83
N ASP A 89 -31.03 -27.96 -22.39
CA ASP A 89 -32.01 -28.94 -21.92
C ASP A 89 -33.41 -28.36 -21.63
N GLY A 90 -33.90 -27.52 -22.55
CA GLY A 90 -35.21 -26.86 -22.44
C GLY A 90 -35.31 -25.76 -21.38
N LYS A 91 -34.22 -25.45 -20.66
CA LYS A 91 -34.17 -24.42 -19.61
C LYS A 91 -33.35 -23.21 -20.09
N SER A 92 -33.84 -21.99 -19.83
CA SER A 92 -33.12 -20.74 -20.12
C SER A 92 -32.73 -20.05 -18.83
N LEU A 93 -31.51 -20.32 -18.36
CA LEU A 93 -31.00 -19.88 -17.06
C LEU A 93 -29.75 -19.00 -17.21
N THR A 94 -29.51 -18.17 -16.21
CA THR A 94 -28.27 -17.39 -16.08
C THR A 94 -27.10 -18.30 -15.67
N ILE A 95 -25.86 -17.83 -15.88
CA ILE A 95 -24.66 -18.57 -15.43
C ILE A 95 -24.70 -18.84 -13.91
N ALA A 96 -25.24 -17.90 -13.12
CA ALA A 96 -25.36 -18.06 -11.67
C ALA A 96 -26.30 -19.21 -11.29
N GLU A 97 -27.42 -19.33 -11.99
CA GLU A 97 -28.38 -20.41 -11.80
C GLU A 97 -27.81 -21.75 -12.29
N TRP A 98 -27.16 -21.77 -13.46
CA TRP A 98 -26.45 -22.96 -13.94
C TRP A 98 -25.34 -23.41 -12.99
N SER A 99 -24.61 -22.48 -12.37
CA SER A 99 -23.60 -22.80 -11.35
C SER A 99 -24.19 -23.46 -10.11
N ARG A 100 -25.38 -23.02 -9.68
CA ARG A 100 -26.10 -23.62 -8.55
C ARG A 100 -26.62 -25.01 -8.90
N LEU A 101 -27.15 -25.17 -10.12
CA LEU A 101 -27.73 -26.43 -10.58
C LEU A 101 -26.66 -27.52 -10.82
N THR A 102 -25.53 -27.16 -11.42
CA THR A 102 -24.46 -28.11 -11.81
C THR A 102 -23.34 -28.23 -10.77
N GLY A 103 -23.28 -27.33 -9.78
CA GLY A 103 -22.17 -27.23 -8.83
C GLY A 103 -20.85 -26.71 -9.44
N ILE A 104 -20.82 -26.35 -10.73
CA ILE A 104 -19.64 -25.79 -11.38
C ILE A 104 -19.53 -24.30 -11.02
N LYS A 105 -18.34 -23.83 -10.67
CA LYS A 105 -18.12 -22.40 -10.34
C LYS A 105 -18.49 -21.49 -11.52
N ASN A 106 -19.16 -20.37 -11.22
CA ASN A 106 -19.47 -19.29 -12.18
C ASN A 106 -18.30 -18.89 -13.09
N SER A 107 -17.10 -18.76 -12.51
CA SER A 107 -15.89 -18.40 -13.25
C SER A 107 -15.50 -19.47 -14.27
N THR A 108 -15.68 -20.75 -13.95
CA THR A 108 -15.38 -21.87 -14.83
C THR A 108 -16.35 -21.90 -16.02
N ILE A 109 -17.66 -21.75 -15.78
CA ILE A 109 -18.67 -21.69 -16.87
C ILE A 109 -18.37 -20.50 -17.79
N ARG A 110 -18.10 -19.31 -17.23
CA ARG A 110 -17.73 -18.11 -18.00
C ARG A 110 -16.48 -18.31 -18.86
N THR A 111 -15.42 -18.88 -18.28
CA THR A 111 -14.18 -19.11 -19.02
C THR A 111 -14.41 -20.10 -20.17
N ARG A 112 -15.17 -21.18 -19.95
CA ARG A 112 -15.50 -22.17 -20.99
C ARG A 112 -16.27 -21.52 -22.15
N LEU A 113 -17.30 -20.72 -21.85
CA LEU A 113 -18.04 -19.98 -22.88
C LEU A 113 -17.17 -18.96 -23.62
N LYS A 114 -16.25 -18.27 -22.91
CA LYS A 114 -15.32 -17.31 -23.53
C LYS A 114 -14.32 -17.96 -24.48
N VAL A 115 -13.90 -19.19 -24.19
CA VAL A 115 -13.00 -19.99 -25.04
C VAL A 115 -13.77 -20.60 -26.23
N GLY A 116 -15.08 -20.37 -26.35
CA GLY A 116 -15.91 -20.82 -27.46
C GLY A 116 -16.55 -22.19 -27.26
N CYS A 117 -16.53 -22.75 -26.05
CA CYS A 117 -17.29 -23.98 -25.77
C CYS A 117 -18.80 -23.72 -25.89
N SER A 118 -19.53 -24.72 -26.39
CA SER A 118 -21.00 -24.72 -26.33
C SER A 118 -21.48 -24.71 -24.86
N ILE A 119 -22.75 -24.35 -24.64
CA ILE A 119 -23.32 -24.36 -23.29
C ILE A 119 -23.40 -25.77 -22.70
N ALA A 120 -23.77 -26.78 -23.50
CA ALA A 120 -23.82 -28.17 -23.10
C ALA A 120 -22.46 -28.65 -22.59
N ASP A 121 -21.44 -28.36 -23.39
CA ASP A 121 -20.05 -28.56 -23.04
C ASP A 121 -19.71 -27.82 -21.73
N ALA A 122 -20.03 -26.53 -21.63
CA ALA A 122 -19.66 -25.70 -20.50
C ALA A 122 -20.20 -26.24 -19.16
N LEU A 123 -21.33 -26.96 -19.20
CA LEU A 123 -22.02 -27.57 -18.07
C LEU A 123 -21.58 -29.01 -17.77
N ASP A 124 -20.76 -29.62 -18.62
CA ASP A 124 -20.18 -30.93 -18.36
C ASP A 124 -19.15 -30.87 -17.20
N VAL A 125 -19.45 -31.59 -16.13
CA VAL A 125 -18.64 -31.71 -14.91
C VAL A 125 -17.46 -32.67 -15.11
N THR A 126 -17.60 -33.66 -16.00
CA THR A 126 -16.60 -34.71 -16.25
C THR A 126 -15.39 -34.19 -17.04
N ARG A 127 -15.53 -33.03 -17.68
CA ARG A 127 -14.48 -32.41 -18.50
C ARG A 127 -13.24 -31.90 -17.76
N ARG A 128 -13.06 -32.20 -16.47
CA ARG A 128 -11.75 -32.04 -15.81
C ARG A 128 -10.72 -33.07 -16.32
N LYS A 129 -10.69 -33.36 -17.62
CA LYS A 129 -9.60 -34.15 -18.19
C LYS A 129 -8.34 -33.31 -18.06
N ALA A 130 -7.47 -33.70 -17.12
CA ALA A 130 -6.15 -33.12 -17.02
C ALA A 130 -5.48 -33.28 -18.38
N THR A 131 -4.98 -32.18 -18.94
CA THR A 131 -4.24 -32.22 -20.21
C THR A 131 -3.06 -33.18 -20.03
N LEU A 132 -3.15 -34.34 -20.66
CA LEU A 132 -2.10 -35.33 -20.63
C LEU A 132 -0.98 -34.85 -21.53
N HIS A 133 0.26 -35.00 -21.05
CA HIS A 133 1.43 -34.70 -21.84
C HIS A 133 2.24 -35.99 -22.00
N SER A 134 2.60 -36.28 -23.25
CA SER A 134 3.27 -37.52 -23.62
C SER A 134 4.78 -37.29 -23.77
N VAL A 135 5.57 -38.10 -23.08
CA VAL A 135 7.03 -38.20 -23.27
C VAL A 135 7.38 -39.68 -23.34
N ASN A 136 8.10 -40.10 -24.38
CA ASN A 136 8.59 -41.47 -24.56
C ASN A 136 7.49 -42.55 -24.42
N GLY A 137 6.30 -42.30 -24.99
CA GLY A 137 5.17 -43.25 -24.97
C GLY A 137 4.32 -43.23 -23.69
N VAL A 138 4.73 -42.48 -22.66
CA VAL A 138 3.99 -42.36 -21.39
C VAL A 138 3.23 -41.04 -21.37
N SER A 139 1.90 -41.11 -21.16
CA SER A 139 1.01 -39.94 -21.10
C SER A 139 0.53 -39.72 -19.67
N LYS A 140 1.05 -38.69 -19.00
CA LYS A 140 0.68 -38.33 -17.63
C LYS A 140 0.23 -36.87 -17.55
N PRO A 141 -0.59 -36.49 -16.56
CA PRO A 141 -0.89 -35.08 -16.31
C PRO A 141 0.37 -34.33 -15.86
N LEU A 142 0.40 -33.02 -16.13
CA LEU A 142 1.56 -32.18 -15.82
C LEU A 142 1.92 -32.16 -14.33
N SER A 143 0.94 -32.37 -13.44
CA SER A 143 1.14 -32.48 -12.00
C SER A 143 1.93 -33.72 -11.59
N GLU A 144 1.70 -34.85 -12.25
CA GLU A 144 2.44 -36.09 -12.00
C GLU A 144 3.86 -35.98 -12.54
N TRP A 145 4.03 -35.48 -13.77
CA TRP A 145 5.34 -35.16 -14.32
C TRP A 145 6.15 -34.21 -13.44
N ALA A 146 5.50 -33.19 -12.88
CA ALA A 146 6.15 -32.27 -11.95
C ALA A 146 6.60 -32.99 -10.67
N SER A 147 5.74 -33.83 -10.08
CA SER A 147 6.03 -34.55 -8.84
C SER A 147 7.15 -35.58 -9.03
N GLU A 148 7.11 -36.36 -10.11
CA GLU A 148 8.10 -37.39 -10.45
C GLU A 148 9.50 -36.82 -10.66
N HIS A 149 9.61 -35.61 -11.22
CA HIS A 149 10.88 -34.93 -11.49
C HIS A 149 11.29 -33.89 -10.44
N GLY A 150 10.60 -33.85 -9.29
CA GLY A 150 10.92 -32.93 -8.19
C GLY A 150 10.73 -31.44 -8.53
N LEU A 151 9.80 -31.14 -9.44
CA LEU A 151 9.42 -29.80 -9.89
C LEU A 151 8.10 -29.37 -9.24
N THR A 152 7.92 -28.05 -9.10
CA THR A 152 6.57 -27.53 -8.84
C THR A 152 5.77 -27.51 -10.15
N TYR A 153 4.47 -27.77 -10.06
CA TYR A 153 3.55 -27.65 -11.20
C TYR A 153 3.73 -26.30 -11.93
N HIS A 154 3.85 -25.21 -11.18
CA HIS A 154 4.03 -23.87 -11.73
C HIS A 154 5.37 -23.69 -12.46
N ALA A 155 6.47 -24.26 -11.95
CA ALA A 155 7.76 -24.18 -12.63
C ALA A 155 7.72 -24.91 -13.98
N LEU A 156 7.12 -26.10 -14.00
CA LEU A 156 6.99 -26.91 -15.22
C LEU A 156 6.01 -26.25 -16.21
N ALA A 157 4.85 -25.78 -15.76
CA ALA A 157 3.89 -25.04 -16.59
C ALA A 157 4.49 -23.76 -17.18
N ARG A 158 5.29 -23.02 -16.41
CA ARG A 158 5.99 -21.83 -16.91
C ARG A 158 6.98 -22.17 -18.02
N ARG A 159 7.73 -23.27 -17.90
CA ARG A 159 8.67 -23.73 -18.94
C ARG A 159 7.95 -24.06 -20.25
N LEU A 160 6.84 -24.78 -20.18
CA LEU A 160 6.00 -25.07 -21.35
C LEU A 160 5.43 -23.79 -21.99
N LYS A 161 4.97 -22.84 -21.17
CA LYS A 161 4.47 -21.55 -21.66
C LYS A 161 5.54 -20.74 -22.40
N LEU A 162 6.81 -20.92 -22.05
CA LEU A 162 7.95 -20.30 -22.73
C LEU A 162 8.38 -21.06 -24.00
N GLY A 163 7.60 -22.05 -24.46
CA GLY A 163 7.88 -22.83 -25.67
C GLY A 163 8.93 -23.93 -25.47
N MET A 164 9.33 -24.22 -24.23
CA MET A 164 10.27 -25.32 -23.96
C MET A 164 9.58 -26.67 -24.19
N PRO A 165 10.17 -27.59 -24.98
CA PRO A 165 9.60 -28.92 -25.15
C PRO A 165 9.62 -29.68 -23.83
N LEU A 166 8.60 -30.51 -23.58
CA LEU A 166 8.40 -31.14 -22.28
C LEU A 166 9.61 -31.95 -21.81
N HIS A 167 10.23 -32.75 -22.70
CA HIS A 167 11.45 -33.49 -22.37
C HIS A 167 12.56 -32.57 -21.81
N HIS A 168 12.77 -31.40 -22.44
CA HIS A 168 13.75 -30.42 -21.96
C HIS A 168 13.30 -29.73 -20.66
N ALA A 169 11.99 -29.52 -20.50
CA ALA A 169 11.43 -28.93 -19.29
C ALA A 169 11.52 -29.84 -18.06
N LEU A 170 11.60 -31.16 -18.26
CA LEU A 170 11.82 -32.17 -17.22
C LEU A 170 13.31 -32.31 -16.84
N CYS A 171 14.23 -32.03 -17.77
CA CYS A 171 15.67 -32.09 -17.52
C CYS A 171 16.11 -31.02 -16.48
N ARG A 172 16.47 -31.50 -15.27
CA ARG A 172 17.12 -30.78 -14.15
C ARG A 172 16.47 -29.45 -13.73
N GLY A 173 15.43 -29.51 -12.90
CA GLY A 173 14.98 -28.34 -12.11
C GLY A 173 15.46 -28.29 -10.66
N SER A 174 16.48 -29.06 -10.28
CA SER A 174 17.16 -28.87 -8.99
C SER A 174 18.33 -27.89 -9.03
N GLN A 175 18.67 -27.30 -10.19
CA GLN A 175 19.51 -26.11 -10.23
C GLN A 175 18.70 -24.89 -9.74
N ARG A 176 18.15 -24.98 -8.53
CA ARG A 176 18.40 -23.94 -7.53
C ARG A 176 19.92 -23.91 -7.26
N GLY A 177 20.70 -23.61 -8.30
CA GLY A 177 21.82 -22.72 -8.10
C GLY A 177 21.17 -21.42 -7.72
N GLY A 178 20.86 -21.27 -6.42
CA GLY A 178 20.74 -19.93 -5.85
C GLY A 178 21.94 -19.19 -6.41
N ARG A 179 21.70 -18.09 -7.13
CA ARG A 179 22.76 -17.29 -7.77
C ARG A 179 23.96 -17.36 -6.84
N LYS A 180 25.07 -17.98 -7.27
CA LYS A 180 26.25 -18.11 -6.41
C LYS A 180 26.48 -16.72 -5.85
N ALA A 181 26.42 -16.59 -4.53
CA ALA A 181 26.47 -15.28 -3.91
C ALA A 181 27.75 -14.60 -4.40
N VAL A 182 27.59 -13.49 -5.13
CA VAL A 182 28.72 -12.82 -5.75
C VAL A 182 29.63 -12.34 -4.61
N LEU A 183 30.88 -12.79 -4.64
CA LEU A 183 31.91 -12.39 -3.70
C LEU A 183 32.51 -11.07 -4.16
N HIS A 184 32.68 -10.15 -3.23
CA HIS A 184 33.31 -8.85 -3.46
C HIS A 184 34.60 -8.79 -2.65
N THR A 185 35.72 -8.65 -3.36
CA THR A 185 37.05 -8.55 -2.76
C THR A 185 37.35 -7.09 -2.43
N ILE A 186 37.55 -6.78 -1.14
CA ILE A 186 37.96 -5.47 -0.65
C ILE A 186 39.14 -5.69 0.31
N ASN A 187 40.26 -5.01 0.05
CA ASN A 187 41.49 -5.08 0.86
C ASN A 187 41.95 -6.53 1.18
N GLY A 188 41.89 -7.42 0.19
CA GLY A 188 42.32 -8.82 0.33
C GLY A 188 41.30 -9.77 0.97
N THR A 189 40.11 -9.28 1.36
CA THR A 189 39.04 -10.12 1.91
C THR A 189 37.88 -10.24 0.93
N SER A 190 37.47 -11.47 0.61
CA SER A 190 36.37 -11.78 -0.30
C SER A 190 35.15 -12.24 0.50
N LYS A 191 34.08 -11.44 0.52
CA LYS A 191 32.83 -11.76 1.21
C LYS A 191 31.62 -11.50 0.33
N THR A 192 30.51 -12.15 0.61
CA THR A 192 29.21 -11.87 -0.03
C THR A 192 28.65 -10.52 0.44
N HIS A 193 27.70 -9.95 -0.30
CA HIS A 193 27.01 -8.73 0.14
C HIS A 193 26.40 -8.85 1.55
N ALA A 194 25.81 -10.00 1.87
CA ALA A 194 25.20 -10.23 3.18
C ALA A 194 26.25 -10.27 4.30
N GLU A 195 27.39 -10.91 4.05
CA GLU A 195 28.50 -10.97 4.99
C GLU A 195 29.20 -9.61 5.17
N TRP A 196 29.35 -8.82 4.09
CA TRP A 196 29.82 -7.44 4.18
C TRP A 196 28.88 -6.56 4.99
N ALA A 197 27.58 -6.67 4.75
CA ALA A 197 26.55 -5.94 5.50
C ALA A 197 26.58 -6.32 6.99
N ALA A 198 26.70 -7.61 7.31
CA ALA A 198 26.86 -8.09 8.68
C ALA A 198 28.16 -7.58 9.33
N HIS A 199 29.27 -7.58 8.59
CA HIS A 199 30.58 -7.13 9.09
C HIS A 199 30.60 -5.65 9.49
N ILE A 200 29.92 -4.78 8.73
CA ILE A 200 29.80 -3.34 9.04
C ILE A 200 28.58 -2.99 9.88
N GLY A 201 27.76 -3.99 10.23
CA GLY A 201 26.58 -3.82 11.08
C GLY A 201 25.39 -3.12 10.42
N ILE A 202 25.18 -3.27 9.11
CA ILE A 202 23.98 -2.77 8.40
C ILE A 202 23.14 -3.89 7.79
N SER A 203 21.91 -3.62 7.37
CA SER A 203 21.11 -4.60 6.64
C SER A 203 21.62 -4.78 5.21
N SER A 204 21.47 -6.00 4.66
CA SER A 204 21.84 -6.28 3.26
C SER A 204 21.11 -5.36 2.28
N ASP A 205 19.86 -4.98 2.59
CA ASP A 205 19.09 -4.02 1.79
C ASP A 205 19.69 -2.61 1.84
N ALA A 206 20.16 -2.16 3.01
CA ALA A 206 20.80 -0.85 3.13
C ALA A 206 22.10 -0.79 2.33
N LEU A 207 22.89 -1.87 2.35
CA LEU A 207 24.09 -1.98 1.51
C LEU A 207 23.73 -1.96 0.02
N HIS A 208 22.70 -2.70 -0.38
CA HIS A 208 22.22 -2.71 -1.78
C HIS A 208 21.71 -1.33 -2.24
N GLN A 209 21.00 -0.60 -1.38
CA GLN A 209 20.55 0.76 -1.68
C GLN A 209 21.70 1.74 -1.88
N ARG A 210 22.80 1.62 -1.14
CA ARG A 210 24.00 2.46 -1.33
C ARG A 210 24.62 2.25 -2.72
N ILE A 211 24.73 0.98 -3.14
CA ILE A 211 25.23 0.60 -4.47
C ILE A 211 24.28 1.13 -5.56
N HIS A 212 22.97 0.98 -5.36
CA HIS A 212 21.97 1.48 -6.30
C HIS A 212 21.95 3.02 -6.37
N SER A 213 22.36 3.71 -5.31
CA SER A 213 22.53 5.17 -5.26
C SER A 213 23.86 5.64 -5.84
N GLY A 214 24.62 4.76 -6.50
CA GLY A 214 25.84 5.10 -7.24
C GLY A 214 27.17 4.95 -6.47
N HIS A 215 27.15 4.46 -5.23
CA HIS A 215 28.40 4.21 -4.49
C HIS A 215 29.06 2.93 -4.97
N THR A 216 30.38 2.93 -5.07
CA THR A 216 31.14 1.70 -5.28
C THR A 216 31.03 0.79 -4.04
N MET A 217 31.27 -0.51 -4.22
CA MET A 217 31.17 -1.47 -3.11
C MET A 217 32.13 -1.12 -1.95
N ALA A 218 33.33 -0.60 -2.25
CA ALA A 218 34.30 -0.18 -1.24
C ALA A 218 33.81 1.06 -0.46
N GLU A 219 33.28 2.06 -1.16
CA GLU A 219 32.71 3.26 -0.53
C GLU A 219 31.47 2.94 0.30
N ALA A 220 30.61 2.05 -0.20
CA ALA A 220 29.38 1.63 0.49
C ALA A 220 29.68 0.92 1.82
N VAL A 221 30.79 0.17 1.89
CA VAL A 221 31.30 -0.48 3.10
C VAL A 221 31.99 0.55 4.02
N ALA A 222 32.78 1.48 3.48
CA ALA A 222 33.50 2.51 4.23
C ALA A 222 32.57 3.52 4.94
N LEU A 223 31.40 3.81 4.36
CA LEU A 223 30.40 4.70 4.95
C LEU A 223 29.89 4.22 6.34
N GLY A 224 30.07 2.94 6.67
CA GLY A 224 29.69 2.38 7.97
C GLY A 224 28.22 2.61 8.35
N GLY A 225 27.84 2.31 9.59
CA GLY A 225 26.52 2.64 10.15
C GLY A 225 26.00 1.56 11.08
N LYS A 226 25.43 1.96 12.23
CA LYS A 226 24.81 1.00 13.15
C LYS A 226 23.51 0.46 12.58
N HIS A 227 23.21 -0.81 12.85
CA HIS A 227 21.94 -1.46 12.56
C HIS A 227 20.83 -0.72 13.32
N GLN A 228 20.28 0.34 12.73
CA GLN A 228 19.03 0.90 13.21
C GLN A 228 17.97 -0.13 12.85
N GLY A 229 17.63 -0.97 13.83
CA GLY A 229 16.54 -1.94 13.72
C GLY A 229 15.35 -1.27 13.07
N ARG A 230 14.76 -1.98 12.10
CA ARG A 230 13.64 -1.57 11.25
C ARG A 230 12.75 -0.56 11.99
N LYS A 231 13.00 0.75 11.80
CA LYS A 231 12.10 1.79 12.29
C LYS A 231 10.78 1.51 11.58
N THR A 232 9.79 1.06 12.34
CA THR A 232 8.40 0.96 11.89
C THR A 232 8.09 2.24 11.12
N ARG A 233 7.60 2.11 9.88
CA ARG A 233 7.17 3.25 9.07
C ARG A 233 6.27 4.13 9.94
N ARG A 234 6.77 5.30 10.36
CA ARG A 234 5.92 6.33 10.94
C ARG A 234 4.90 6.70 9.88
N PRO A 235 3.60 6.73 10.18
CA PRO A 235 2.62 7.26 9.24
C PRO A 235 3.04 8.68 8.87
N LYS A 236 3.01 8.99 7.56
CA LYS A 236 3.26 10.34 7.05
C LYS A 236 2.17 11.26 7.60
N ILE A 237 2.46 11.97 8.68
CA ILE A 237 1.73 13.19 9.05
C ILE A 237 2.42 14.31 8.27
N SER A 238 1.71 14.77 7.24
CA SER A 238 2.11 15.91 6.42
C SER A 238 1.72 17.20 7.16
N THR A 239 2.61 17.72 7.99
CA THR A 239 2.61 19.15 8.38
C THR A 239 4.05 19.60 8.63
N PRO A 240 4.61 20.51 7.81
CA PRO A 240 5.91 21.11 8.06
C PRO A 240 5.88 22.10 9.24
N GLY A 241 6.74 21.86 10.24
CA GLY A 241 7.45 22.91 10.98
C GLY A 241 6.70 23.77 12.01
N VAL A 242 6.38 23.21 13.19
CA VAL A 242 6.41 23.96 14.46
C VAL A 242 7.08 23.04 15.51
N VAL A 243 8.17 23.50 16.12
CA VAL A 243 8.90 22.74 17.14
C VAL A 243 8.24 23.00 18.50
N SER A 244 7.40 22.08 18.96
CA SER A 244 6.63 22.25 20.21
C SER A 244 7.38 21.89 21.51
N ASN A 245 8.70 21.70 21.50
CA ASN A 245 9.44 21.27 22.69
C ASN A 245 10.62 22.19 23.02
N LEU A 246 10.32 23.44 23.37
CA LEU A 246 11.18 24.24 24.23
C LEU A 246 10.68 24.06 25.68
N PRO A 247 11.46 23.47 26.59
CA PRO A 247 11.11 23.48 28.00
C PRO A 247 11.10 24.93 28.51
N ILE A 248 10.13 25.25 29.37
CA ILE A 248 10.02 26.53 30.06
C ILE A 248 11.27 26.70 30.91
N GLY A 249 12.24 27.47 30.40
CA GLY A 249 13.39 27.92 31.15
C GLY A 249 12.91 28.90 32.22
N SER A 250 12.85 28.42 33.45
CA SER A 250 12.70 29.23 34.66
C SER A 250 13.73 30.35 34.64
N GLY A 251 13.27 31.59 34.82
CA GLY A 251 14.09 32.78 34.67
C GLY A 251 15.28 32.84 35.62
N THR A 252 16.37 33.43 35.13
CA THR A 252 17.32 34.16 35.98
C THR A 252 17.44 35.56 35.39
N GLY A 253 16.98 36.55 36.17
CA GLY A 253 17.02 37.95 35.82
C GLY A 253 18.43 38.52 35.69
N GLY A 254 18.49 39.68 35.05
CA GLY A 254 19.70 40.45 34.75
C GLY A 254 19.61 40.88 33.29
N GLY A 255 19.00 42.01 32.94
CA GLY A 255 19.26 43.33 33.49
C GLY A 255 20.08 44.10 32.44
N SER A 256 19.39 45.02 31.76
CA SER A 256 19.91 46.32 31.34
C SER A 256 21.07 46.40 30.32
N VAL A 257 20.73 46.99 29.16
CA VAL A 257 21.54 47.90 28.31
C VAL A 257 23.00 47.54 27.99
N ALA A 258 23.25 47.28 26.71
CA ALA A 258 24.40 47.85 25.99
C ALA A 258 24.07 47.92 24.49
N ARG A 259 23.89 49.14 23.99
CA ARG A 259 23.97 49.44 22.56
C ARG A 259 25.45 49.41 22.22
N ASP A 260 25.88 48.45 21.42
CA ASP A 260 27.17 48.56 20.71
C ASP A 260 26.87 48.62 19.21
N ARG A 261 26.81 49.86 18.72
CA ARG A 261 26.75 50.18 17.30
C ARG A 261 28.21 50.20 16.84
N ALA A 262 28.66 49.16 16.15
CA ALA A 262 29.96 49.21 15.49
C ALA A 262 29.91 50.28 14.39
N GLU A 263 30.51 51.44 14.67
CA GLU A 263 30.90 52.43 13.67
C GLU A 263 32.02 51.82 12.83
N ILE A 264 31.69 51.39 11.61
CA ILE A 264 32.69 50.99 10.64
C ILE A 264 33.01 52.23 9.80
N GLU A 265 34.07 52.93 10.18
CA GLU A 265 34.69 53.98 9.35
C GLU A 265 35.42 53.32 8.17
N PHE A 266 35.03 53.69 6.94
CA PHE A 266 35.78 53.36 5.74
C PHE A 266 36.88 54.40 5.54
N SER A 267 38.11 54.08 5.94
CA SER A 267 39.28 54.87 5.54
C SER A 267 39.61 54.60 4.07
N ALA A 268 39.34 55.60 3.23
CA ALA A 268 39.96 55.71 1.91
C ALA A 268 41.45 56.07 2.07
N ASN A 269 42.34 55.43 1.32
CA ASN A 269 43.67 55.98 1.03
C ASN A 269 44.28 55.33 -0.24
N PRO A 270 45.28 55.95 -0.88
CA PRO A 270 45.23 56.27 -2.30
C PRO A 270 46.38 55.61 -3.08
N GLU A 271 46.35 55.84 -4.38
CA GLU A 271 47.38 55.56 -5.38
C GLU A 271 48.83 55.75 -4.89
N LYS A 272 49.72 54.83 -5.32
CA LYS A 272 51.08 55.18 -5.76
C LYS A 272 51.52 54.30 -6.95
N THR A 273 51.77 55.00 -8.06
CA THR A 273 52.83 54.81 -9.09
C THR A 273 54.16 54.34 -8.46
N SER A 274 55.16 53.72 -9.10
CA SER A 274 55.65 53.50 -10.49
C SER A 274 56.75 52.39 -10.36
N PRO A 275 57.47 51.90 -11.40
CA PRO A 275 58.36 52.68 -12.28
C PRO A 275 57.80 52.82 -13.69
#